data_AF-A0A4Z1EF68-F1
#
_entry.id   AF-A0A4Z1EF68-F1
#
_cell.length_a   1.000
_cell.length_b   1.000
_cell.length_c   1.000
_cell.angle_alpha   90.00
_cell.angle_beta   90.00
_cell.angle_gamma   90.00
#
_symmetry.space_group_name_H-M   'P 1'
#
loop_
_entity.id
_entity.type
_entity.pdbx_description
1 polymer ?
#
loop_
_entity_poly.entity_id
_entity_poly.type
_entity_poly.pdbx_seq_one_letter_code
_entity_poly.pdbx_strand_id
1 'polypeptide(L)'
;MSSSFEGLKPEEFQILEQEKIIGASINGKRKVSAGLLSPENSYGSTTSSLSSGSTASIRVLHKAAASVGSFELPESLECLALVEYLGYTRTKAAEIFTRWSTRPDPDSNPYSLKDHALVELSNLEREPLRGFLDRPAEAMRRLGISEEMVNCMTAPEHKAIFETETLAAWLDIAMRSRYGTAMRYLDILKAQAIRTIRTKEGKKGGEIDGVFQPGGSNPNTDVALATSSASMSLESKFAGEMFPREYVTIVQTPPQDRPGFVTLYKGKSTGFDYQKPTTLIKENGNLNMQFIATYTGGDFNGQDLAWYWMREKDTAEQYRQWAEKYDVHGETWIMQIQVPETFLQSVKIERLWYGYDWKQYLWYCKKMTRNSDLPENLCKYATADVIEGHICKRHPSIVPKILQQDVQQKLTEDDCLVFGNGRKSTQTVFMNWEVVDRLEPLIRGNMYIEVHLASAKQA
;
A
#
# COMPACT_ATOMS: atom_id res chain seq x y z
N MET A 1 0.99 -8.70 21.76
CA MET A 1 0.65 -10.07 21.30
C MET A 1 0.57 -10.01 19.79
N SER A 2 1.50 -10.63 19.07
CA SER A 2 1.46 -10.69 17.61
C SER A 2 0.30 -11.61 17.22
N SER A 3 -0.70 -11.10 16.50
CA SER A 3 -1.71 -11.97 15.90
C SER A 3 -1.02 -12.76 14.80
N SER A 4 -0.55 -13.97 15.10
CA SER A 4 0.05 -14.84 14.11
C SER A 4 -0.99 -15.11 13.02
N PHE A 5 -0.69 -14.75 11.78
CA PHE A 5 -1.49 -15.16 10.64
C PHE A 5 -1.59 -16.69 10.65
N GLU A 6 -2.78 -17.22 10.92
CA GLU A 6 -3.01 -18.65 10.83
C GLU A 6 -3.12 -18.99 9.34
N GLY A 7 -2.12 -19.71 8.82
CA GLY A 7 -2.08 -20.13 7.43
C GLY A 7 -3.33 -20.91 6.97
N LEU A 8 -3.40 -21.11 5.66
CA LEU A 8 -4.38 -22.01 5.05
C LEU A 8 -4.16 -23.44 5.54
N LYS A 9 -5.22 -24.12 5.97
CA LYS A 9 -5.20 -25.52 6.39
C LYS A 9 -5.17 -26.45 5.16
N PRO A 10 -4.71 -27.72 5.30
CA PRO A 10 -4.68 -28.67 4.18
C PRO A 10 -6.04 -28.85 3.48
N GLU A 11 -7.13 -28.88 4.25
CA GLU A 11 -8.51 -28.95 3.74
C GLU A 11 -8.91 -27.70 2.95
N GLU A 12 -8.46 -26.53 3.40
CA GLU A 12 -8.69 -25.23 2.73
C GLU A 12 -7.91 -25.16 1.41
N PHE A 13 -6.69 -25.69 1.35
CA PHE A 13 -5.96 -25.83 0.09
C PHE A 13 -6.66 -26.79 -0.88
N GLN A 14 -7.08 -27.96 -0.39
CA GLN A 14 -7.73 -28.98 -1.23
C GLN A 14 -9.02 -28.44 -1.86
N ILE A 15 -9.83 -27.70 -1.11
CA ILE A 15 -11.07 -27.14 -1.64
C ILE A 15 -10.77 -26.06 -2.68
N LEU A 16 -9.78 -25.18 -2.46
CA LEU A 16 -9.41 -24.14 -3.41
C LEU A 16 -8.81 -24.72 -4.71
N GLU A 17 -8.06 -25.82 -4.63
CA GLU A 17 -7.54 -26.56 -5.79
C GLU A 17 -8.67 -27.21 -6.60
N GLN A 18 -9.66 -27.83 -5.92
CA GLN A 18 -10.85 -28.40 -6.58
C GLN A 18 -11.65 -27.35 -7.34
N GLU A 19 -11.80 -26.15 -6.78
CA GLU A 19 -12.47 -25.01 -7.42
C GLU A 19 -11.58 -24.31 -8.47
N LYS A 20 -10.36 -24.80 -8.72
CA LYS A 20 -9.37 -24.22 -9.65
C LYS A 20 -9.03 -22.75 -9.36
N ILE A 21 -9.17 -22.33 -8.09
CA ILE A 21 -8.81 -20.98 -7.64
C ILE A 21 -7.29 -20.88 -7.47
N ILE A 22 -6.67 -21.96 -7.00
CA ILE A 22 -5.22 -22.11 -6.86
C ILE A 22 -4.73 -23.37 -7.57
N GLY A 23 -3.48 -23.36 -8.00
CA GLY A 23 -2.75 -24.51 -8.51
C GLY A 23 -1.95 -25.22 -7.42
N ALA A 24 -1.33 -26.36 -7.81
CA ALA A 24 -0.42 -27.11 -6.97
C ALA A 24 0.76 -26.25 -6.48
N SER A 25 1.25 -26.54 -5.27
CA SER A 25 2.46 -25.89 -4.73
C SER A 25 3.70 -26.39 -5.46
N ILE A 26 4.51 -25.45 -5.95
CA ILE A 26 5.81 -25.71 -6.57
C ILE A 26 6.82 -24.78 -5.88
N ASN A 27 7.78 -25.36 -5.15
CA ASN A 27 8.79 -24.61 -4.39
C ASN A 27 8.21 -23.58 -3.41
N GLY A 28 7.09 -23.90 -2.74
CA GLY A 28 6.43 -22.99 -1.80
C GLY A 28 5.65 -21.84 -2.45
N LYS A 29 5.49 -21.86 -3.78
CA LYS A 29 4.66 -20.93 -4.55
C LYS A 29 3.45 -21.65 -5.10
N ARG A 30 2.33 -20.93 -5.19
CA ARG A 30 1.10 -21.42 -5.83
C ARG A 30 0.68 -20.46 -6.92
N LYS A 31 0.23 -21.01 -8.05
CA LYS A 31 -0.44 -20.22 -9.07
C LYS A 31 -1.83 -19.87 -8.57
N VAL A 32 -2.18 -18.59 -8.57
CA VAL A 32 -3.47 -18.08 -8.15
C VAL A 32 -4.17 -17.50 -9.35
N SER A 33 -5.44 -17.87 -9.54
CA SER A 33 -6.26 -17.35 -10.63
C SER A 33 -6.40 -15.84 -10.53
N ALA A 34 -6.13 -15.12 -11.63
CA ALA A 34 -6.41 -13.69 -11.73
C ALA A 34 -7.92 -13.39 -11.62
N GLY A 35 -8.79 -14.40 -11.68
CA GLY A 35 -10.20 -14.26 -11.34
C GLY A 35 -10.44 -13.72 -9.92
N LEU A 36 -9.50 -13.92 -8.98
CA LEU A 36 -9.55 -13.26 -7.66
C LEU A 36 -9.29 -11.75 -7.73
N LEU A 37 -8.64 -11.30 -8.80
CA LEU A 37 -8.40 -9.88 -9.07
C LEU A 37 -9.63 -9.23 -9.70
N SER A 38 -10.34 -9.99 -10.53
CA SER A 38 -11.54 -9.55 -11.23
C SER A 38 -12.77 -9.51 -10.31
N PRO A 39 -13.52 -8.40 -10.29
CA PRO A 39 -14.83 -8.38 -9.66
C PRO A 39 -15.87 -9.07 -10.53
N GLU A 40 -16.97 -9.48 -9.91
CA GLU A 40 -18.18 -9.86 -10.63
C GLU A 40 -18.71 -8.69 -11.47
N ASN A 41 -19.07 -8.98 -12.72
CA ASN A 41 -19.87 -8.10 -13.56
C ASN A 41 -21.32 -8.07 -13.05
N SER A 42 -21.55 -7.63 -11.82
CA SER A 42 -22.90 -7.37 -11.32
C SER A 42 -23.35 -6.02 -11.86
N TYR A 43 -23.93 -6.00 -13.06
CA TYR A 43 -24.64 -4.85 -13.63
C TYR A 43 -25.94 -4.48 -12.88
N GLY A 44 -26.12 -4.97 -11.66
CA GLY A 44 -27.26 -4.65 -10.80
C GLY A 44 -27.00 -3.35 -10.05
N SER A 45 -27.52 -2.24 -10.55
CA SER A 45 -27.60 -0.97 -9.82
C SER A 45 -28.51 -1.12 -8.60
N THR A 46 -27.97 -1.56 -7.47
CA THR A 46 -28.58 -1.27 -6.17
C THR A 46 -28.20 0.15 -5.79
N THR A 47 -29.11 1.09 -6.00
CA THR A 47 -29.06 2.44 -5.44
C THR A 47 -29.14 2.34 -3.92
N SER A 48 -27.99 2.17 -3.26
CA SER A 48 -27.91 2.30 -1.81
C SER A 48 -28.22 3.75 -1.43
N SER A 49 -29.34 3.95 -0.74
CA SER A 49 -29.65 5.22 -0.08
C SER A 49 -28.46 5.67 0.75
N LEU A 50 -27.97 6.89 0.51
CA LEU A 50 -26.86 7.50 1.25
C LEU A 50 -27.18 7.46 2.74
N SER A 51 -26.57 6.52 3.45
CA SER A 51 -26.51 6.54 4.91
C SER A 51 -25.72 7.79 5.29
N SER A 52 -26.33 8.66 6.10
CA SER A 52 -25.70 9.87 6.67
C SER A 52 -24.46 9.56 7.54
N GLY A 53 -24.09 8.28 7.72
CA GLY A 53 -22.97 7.83 8.57
C GLY A 53 -21.76 7.26 7.83
N SER A 54 -21.70 7.33 6.50
CA SER A 54 -20.55 6.81 5.74
C SER A 54 -19.28 7.60 6.06
N THR A 55 -18.18 6.89 6.36
CA THR A 55 -16.86 7.47 6.64
C THR A 55 -16.10 7.77 5.37
N ALA A 56 -16.25 6.95 4.32
CA ALA A 56 -15.57 7.15 3.05
C ALA A 56 -16.42 6.71 1.86
N SER A 57 -16.19 7.36 0.71
CA SER A 57 -16.73 6.92 -0.57
C SER A 57 -15.64 6.23 -1.40
N ILE A 58 -15.98 5.15 -2.09
CA ILE A 58 -15.02 4.37 -2.88
C ILE A 58 -15.49 4.25 -4.32
N ARG A 59 -14.58 4.47 -5.25
CA ARG A 59 -14.76 4.11 -6.65
C ARG A 59 -13.72 3.07 -7.03
N VAL A 60 -14.17 1.93 -7.55
CA VAL A 60 -13.25 0.91 -8.05
C VAL A 60 -13.06 1.12 -9.56
N LEU A 61 -11.81 1.28 -9.98
CA LEU A 61 -11.42 1.43 -11.37
C LEU A 61 -10.87 0.11 -11.88
N HIS A 62 -11.54 -0.42 -12.90
CA HIS A 62 -11.10 -1.61 -13.60
C HIS A 62 -10.11 -1.22 -14.69
N LYS A 63 -8.96 -1.87 -14.70
CA LYS A 63 -8.12 -1.86 -15.90
C LYS A 63 -8.84 -2.70 -16.95
N ALA A 64 -8.90 -2.21 -18.20
CA ALA A 64 -9.52 -2.94 -19.30
C ALA A 64 -9.06 -4.40 -19.28
N ALA A 65 -10.02 -5.33 -19.29
CA ALA A 65 -9.84 -6.74 -18.92
C ALA A 65 -8.51 -7.30 -19.40
N ALA A 66 -7.56 -7.44 -18.48
CA ALA A 66 -6.41 -8.29 -18.70
C ALA A 66 -6.92 -9.72 -18.93
N SER A 67 -6.29 -10.43 -19.85
CA SER A 67 -6.62 -11.82 -20.17
C SER A 67 -6.66 -12.69 -18.90
N VAL A 68 -7.43 -13.78 -18.96
CA VAL A 68 -7.48 -14.82 -17.92
C VAL A 68 -6.05 -15.32 -17.65
N GLY A 69 -5.42 -14.75 -16.63
CA GLY A 69 -4.06 -15.07 -16.21
C GLY A 69 -4.04 -15.76 -14.85
N SER A 70 -2.86 -16.23 -14.47
CA SER A 70 -2.56 -16.63 -13.09
C SER A 70 -1.26 -15.96 -12.67
N PHE A 71 -1.12 -15.64 -11.38
CA PHE A 71 0.14 -15.12 -10.83
C PHE A 71 0.65 -16.03 -9.72
N GLU A 72 1.93 -15.93 -9.38
CA GLU A 72 2.53 -16.72 -8.30
C GLU A 72 2.38 -15.99 -6.96
N LEU A 73 1.85 -16.69 -5.97
CA LEU A 73 1.73 -16.24 -4.58
C LEU A 73 2.50 -17.20 -3.66
N PRO A 74 3.22 -16.74 -2.64
CA PRO A 74 3.78 -17.62 -1.62
C PRO A 74 2.66 -18.37 -0.89
N GLU A 75 2.88 -19.64 -0.54
CA GLU A 75 1.86 -20.47 0.13
C GLU A 75 1.62 -20.10 1.60
N SER A 76 2.61 -19.45 2.23
CA SER A 76 2.55 -18.99 3.61
C SER A 76 3.40 -17.74 3.78
N LEU A 77 3.25 -17.05 4.92
CA LEU A 77 4.08 -15.89 5.27
C LEU A 77 5.42 -16.26 5.92
N GLU A 78 5.70 -17.56 6.05
CA GLU A 78 6.88 -18.10 6.72
C GLU A 78 7.58 -19.13 5.83
N CYS A 79 7.79 -18.77 4.56
CA CYS A 79 8.48 -19.62 3.59
C CYS A 79 9.51 -18.84 2.77
N LEU A 80 10.45 -19.56 2.18
CA LEU A 80 11.49 -18.99 1.30
C LEU A 80 10.86 -18.22 0.12
N ALA A 81 9.77 -18.73 -0.44
CA ALA A 81 9.07 -18.12 -1.56
C ALA A 81 8.53 -16.72 -1.22
N LEU A 82 8.18 -16.43 0.04
CA LEU A 82 7.82 -15.08 0.45
C LEU A 82 9.00 -14.13 0.26
N VAL A 83 10.20 -14.50 0.69
CA VAL A 83 11.38 -13.63 0.60
C VAL A 83 11.74 -13.33 -0.87
N GLU A 84 11.60 -14.32 -1.75
CA GLU A 84 11.68 -14.09 -3.21
C GLU A 84 10.59 -13.12 -3.68
N TYR A 85 9.35 -13.32 -3.25
CA TYR A 85 8.21 -12.46 -3.61
C TYR A 85 8.44 -11.01 -3.19
N LEU A 86 9.07 -10.75 -2.03
CA LEU A 86 9.43 -9.39 -1.59
C LEU A 86 10.40 -8.68 -2.55
N GLY A 87 11.08 -9.41 -3.44
CA GLY A 87 11.98 -8.86 -4.44
C GLY A 87 13.45 -9.24 -4.25
N TYR A 88 13.76 -10.23 -3.40
CA TYR A 88 15.11 -10.78 -3.33
C TYR A 88 15.33 -11.87 -4.39
N THR A 89 16.58 -12.02 -4.82
CA THR A 89 17.03 -13.19 -5.59
C THR A 89 16.87 -14.47 -4.77
N ARG A 90 16.69 -15.61 -5.44
CA ARG A 90 16.57 -16.92 -4.77
C ARG A 90 17.74 -17.24 -3.83
N THR A 91 18.96 -16.93 -4.24
CA THR A 91 20.16 -17.13 -3.41
C THR A 91 20.09 -16.31 -2.12
N LYS A 92 19.82 -14.99 -2.23
CA LYS A 92 19.70 -14.11 -1.06
C LYS A 92 18.49 -14.48 -0.19
N ALA A 93 17.37 -14.86 -0.81
CA ALA A 93 16.19 -15.35 -0.12
C ALA A 93 16.48 -16.59 0.74
N ALA A 94 17.24 -17.56 0.19
CA ALA A 94 17.69 -18.73 0.94
C ALA A 94 18.58 -18.37 2.13
N GLU A 95 19.51 -17.42 1.97
CA GLU A 95 20.37 -16.93 3.05
C GLU A 95 19.56 -16.26 4.18
N ILE A 96 18.60 -15.40 3.83
CA ILE A 96 17.71 -14.73 4.80
C ILE A 96 16.86 -15.77 5.52
N PHE A 97 16.22 -16.67 4.78
CA PHE A 97 15.37 -17.71 5.35
C PHE A 97 16.15 -18.67 6.27
N THR A 98 17.38 -19.03 5.89
CA THR A 98 18.27 -19.87 6.72
C THR A 98 18.62 -19.17 8.02
N ARG A 99 18.97 -17.88 8.00
CA ARG A 99 19.26 -17.12 9.22
C ARG A 99 18.04 -16.95 10.12
N TRP A 100 16.85 -16.76 9.54
CA TRP A 100 15.61 -16.71 10.32
C TRP A 100 15.27 -18.07 10.94
N SER A 101 15.33 -19.16 10.17
CA SER A 101 14.97 -20.50 10.65
C SER A 101 15.96 -21.10 11.65
N THR A 102 17.24 -20.70 11.58
CA THR A 102 18.29 -21.14 12.53
C THR A 102 18.56 -20.15 13.66
N ARG A 103 17.71 -19.12 13.83
CA ARG A 103 17.90 -18.09 14.86
C ARG A 103 17.88 -18.72 16.27
N PRO A 104 18.74 -18.26 17.19
CA PRO A 104 18.68 -18.67 18.59
C PRO A 104 17.34 -18.29 19.21
N ASP A 105 16.80 -19.18 20.04
CA ASP A 105 15.56 -19.03 20.82
C ASP A 105 14.50 -18.10 20.18
N PRO A 106 13.54 -18.65 19.42
CA PRO A 106 12.45 -17.89 18.81
C PRO A 106 11.67 -16.99 19.79
N ASP A 107 11.64 -17.32 21.07
CA ASP A 107 10.95 -16.52 22.10
C ASP A 107 11.76 -15.26 22.47
N SER A 108 13.09 -15.37 22.50
CA SER A 108 14.01 -14.25 22.69
C SER A 108 14.18 -13.39 21.43
N ASN A 109 13.94 -13.96 20.25
CA ASN A 109 13.98 -13.27 18.96
C ASN A 109 12.66 -13.43 18.19
N PRO A 110 11.62 -12.65 18.58
CA PRO A 110 10.26 -12.78 18.03
C PRO A 110 10.09 -12.08 16.67
N TYR A 111 11.18 -11.69 15.99
CA TYR A 111 11.10 -11.04 14.70
C TYR A 111 10.56 -12.01 13.63
N SER A 112 9.59 -11.53 12.85
CA SER A 112 9.01 -12.29 11.75
C SER A 112 10.02 -12.45 10.61
N LEU A 113 9.74 -13.38 9.69
CA LEU A 113 10.56 -13.54 8.48
C LEU A 113 10.64 -12.24 7.66
N LYS A 114 9.55 -11.47 7.60
CA LYS A 114 9.51 -10.13 6.98
C LYS A 114 10.50 -9.18 7.65
N ASP A 115 10.54 -9.13 8.97
CA ASP A 115 11.43 -8.22 9.69
C ASP A 115 12.90 -8.56 9.41
N HIS A 116 13.24 -9.85 9.37
CA HIS A 116 14.57 -10.31 8.94
C HIS A 116 14.91 -9.88 7.50
N ALA A 117 13.94 -9.95 6.59
CA ALA A 117 14.14 -9.51 5.21
C ALA A 117 14.29 -7.98 5.07
N LEU A 118 13.59 -7.19 5.89
CA LEU A 118 13.69 -5.73 5.88
C LEU A 118 14.98 -5.23 6.53
N VAL A 119 15.47 -5.89 7.59
CA VAL A 119 16.75 -5.53 8.25
C VAL A 119 17.92 -5.59 7.28
N GLU A 120 17.88 -6.43 6.25
CA GLU A 120 18.92 -6.47 5.21
C GLU A 120 19.12 -5.14 4.50
N LEU A 121 18.09 -4.30 4.39
CA LEU A 121 18.19 -2.99 3.76
C LEU A 121 19.16 -2.06 4.51
N SER A 122 19.38 -2.30 5.82
CA SER A 122 20.38 -1.56 6.60
C SER A 122 21.81 -1.78 6.10
N ASN A 123 22.08 -2.85 5.35
CA ASN A 123 23.38 -3.08 4.74
C ASN A 123 23.69 -2.06 3.63
N LEU A 124 22.70 -1.39 3.04
CA LEU A 124 22.92 -0.32 2.05
C LEU A 124 23.68 0.88 2.65
N GLU A 125 23.52 1.10 3.95
CA GLU A 125 24.21 2.17 4.68
C GLU A 125 25.61 1.74 5.17
N ARG A 126 26.02 0.49 4.91
CA ARG A 126 27.30 -0.09 5.36
C ARG A 126 28.25 -0.33 4.18
N GLU A 127 29.55 -0.33 4.44
CA GLU A 127 30.54 -0.70 3.45
C GLU A 127 30.46 -2.22 3.11
N PRO A 128 30.70 -2.63 1.86
CA PRO A 128 31.06 -1.78 0.72
C PRO A 128 29.85 -1.21 -0.04
N LEU A 129 28.61 -1.57 0.31
CA LEU A 129 27.39 -1.18 -0.44
C LEU A 129 27.16 0.32 -0.46
N ARG A 130 27.51 1.01 0.62
CA ARG A 130 27.42 2.48 0.73
C ARG A 130 28.16 3.21 -0.40
N GLY A 131 29.28 2.64 -0.88
CA GLY A 131 30.05 3.15 -2.01
C GLY A 131 29.38 3.02 -3.39
N PHE A 132 28.22 2.37 -3.47
CA PHE A 132 27.44 2.17 -4.71
C PHE A 132 26.10 2.93 -4.71
N LEU A 133 25.81 3.77 -3.70
CA LEU A 133 24.54 4.51 -3.62
C LEU A 133 24.35 5.54 -4.74
N ASP A 134 25.41 5.91 -5.45
CA ASP A 134 25.38 6.70 -6.69
C ASP A 134 24.99 5.86 -7.92
N ARG A 135 25.05 4.53 -7.82
CA ARG A 135 24.69 3.53 -8.83
C ARG A 135 23.65 2.57 -8.25
N PRO A 136 22.40 3.02 -8.04
CA PRO A 136 21.38 2.28 -7.30
C PRO A 136 21.12 0.87 -7.84
N ALA A 137 21.15 0.68 -9.15
CA ALA A 137 21.03 -0.65 -9.76
C ALA A 137 22.14 -1.62 -9.33
N GLU A 138 23.38 -1.15 -9.25
CA GLU A 138 24.50 -1.98 -8.80
C GLU A 138 24.43 -2.27 -7.29
N ALA A 139 24.08 -1.27 -6.48
CA ALA A 139 23.86 -1.45 -5.04
C ALA A 139 22.78 -2.52 -4.76
N MET A 140 21.64 -2.45 -5.46
CA MET A 140 20.55 -3.42 -5.36
C MET A 140 20.99 -4.84 -5.76
N ARG A 141 21.70 -4.99 -6.89
CA ARG A 141 22.22 -6.30 -7.32
C ARG A 141 23.16 -6.92 -6.30
N ARG A 142 24.08 -6.12 -5.74
CA ARG A 142 25.03 -6.57 -4.71
C ARG A 142 24.34 -6.91 -3.39
N LEU A 143 23.26 -6.20 -3.05
CA LEU A 143 22.40 -6.56 -1.92
C LEU A 143 21.61 -7.87 -2.18
N GLY A 144 21.50 -8.30 -3.43
CA GLY A 144 20.77 -9.50 -3.83
C GLY A 144 19.30 -9.26 -4.13
N ILE A 145 18.94 -8.05 -4.54
CA ILE A 145 17.61 -7.70 -5.08
C ILE A 145 17.46 -8.28 -6.50
N SER A 146 16.27 -8.76 -6.84
CA SER A 146 15.96 -9.37 -8.14
C SER A 146 16.05 -8.37 -9.29
N GLU A 147 16.39 -8.82 -10.50
CA GLU A 147 16.43 -7.94 -11.68
C GLU A 147 15.04 -7.34 -11.99
N GLU A 148 13.96 -8.06 -11.69
CA GLU A 148 12.59 -7.54 -11.81
C GLU A 148 12.41 -6.29 -10.95
N MET A 149 12.75 -6.36 -9.66
CA MET A 149 12.66 -5.22 -8.75
C MET A 149 13.67 -4.12 -9.12
N VAL A 150 14.89 -4.46 -9.53
CA VAL A 150 15.89 -3.47 -10.01
C VAL A 150 15.33 -2.68 -11.19
N ASN A 151 14.80 -3.37 -12.21
CA ASN A 151 14.26 -2.74 -13.41
C ASN A 151 13.06 -1.84 -13.09
N CYS A 152 12.18 -2.27 -12.18
CA CYS A 152 11.09 -1.44 -11.69
C CYS A 152 11.63 -0.18 -10.98
N MET A 153 12.56 -0.35 -10.04
CA MET A 153 13.12 0.74 -9.22
C MET A 153 13.97 1.74 -10.00
N THR A 154 14.51 1.35 -11.14
CA THR A 154 15.31 2.25 -12.00
C THR A 154 14.61 2.63 -13.30
N ALA A 155 13.29 2.45 -13.38
CA ALA A 155 12.51 2.79 -14.57
C ALA A 155 12.61 4.31 -14.87
N PRO A 156 13.05 4.73 -16.07
CA PRO A 156 13.29 6.14 -16.37
C PRO A 156 12.06 7.02 -16.21
N GLU A 157 10.86 6.50 -16.48
CA GLU A 157 9.60 7.23 -16.38
C GLU A 157 9.26 7.68 -14.95
N HIS A 158 9.85 7.05 -13.93
CA HIS A 158 9.60 7.35 -12.53
C HIS A 158 10.82 7.91 -11.80
N LYS A 159 11.89 8.26 -12.54
CA LYS A 159 13.14 8.78 -11.97
C LYS A 159 12.89 9.94 -10.99
N ALA A 160 12.01 10.88 -11.34
CA ALA A 160 11.74 12.03 -10.49
C ALA A 160 11.07 11.66 -9.14
N ILE A 161 10.25 10.61 -9.10
CA ILE A 161 9.68 10.07 -7.86
C ILE A 161 10.73 9.27 -7.11
N PHE A 162 11.51 8.44 -7.81
CA PHE A 162 12.59 7.68 -7.19
C PHE A 162 13.58 8.59 -6.44
N GLU A 163 13.88 9.78 -6.95
CA GLU A 163 14.81 10.72 -6.32
C GLU A 163 14.24 11.49 -5.11
N THR A 164 12.95 11.35 -4.75
CA THR A 164 12.38 12.03 -3.56
C THR A 164 12.75 11.33 -2.25
N GLU A 165 13.12 10.05 -2.30
CA GLU A 165 13.46 9.23 -1.14
C GLU A 165 14.74 8.43 -1.33
N THR A 166 15.29 7.89 -0.23
CA THR A 166 16.51 7.06 -0.31
C THR A 166 16.21 5.72 -0.96
N LEU A 167 17.22 5.09 -1.58
CA LEU A 167 17.09 3.72 -2.09
C LEU A 167 16.59 2.74 -1.01
N ALA A 168 17.11 2.84 0.21
CA ALA A 168 16.68 1.98 1.33
C ALA A 168 15.20 2.22 1.70
N ALA A 169 14.76 3.48 1.76
CA ALA A 169 13.37 3.83 2.02
C ALA A 169 12.43 3.32 0.93
N TRP A 170 12.78 3.50 -0.36
CA TRP A 170 11.96 2.97 -1.45
C TRP A 170 11.87 1.45 -1.44
N LEU A 171 12.97 0.74 -1.18
CA LEU A 171 12.97 -0.71 -1.07
C LEU A 171 12.14 -1.19 0.13
N ASP A 172 12.23 -0.52 1.28
CA ASP A 172 11.40 -0.83 2.45
C ASP A 172 9.91 -0.66 2.11
N ILE A 173 9.56 0.44 1.43
CA ILE A 173 8.19 0.69 0.94
C ILE A 173 7.73 -0.41 -0.01
N ALA A 174 8.53 -0.76 -1.01
CA ALA A 174 8.18 -1.79 -1.98
C ALA A 174 8.02 -3.17 -1.33
N MET A 175 8.95 -3.56 -0.45
CA MET A 175 8.92 -4.87 0.22
C MET A 175 7.73 -4.98 1.18
N ARG A 176 7.47 -3.95 1.99
CA ARG A 176 6.28 -3.92 2.86
C ARG A 176 5.00 -3.98 2.05
N SER A 177 4.96 -3.26 0.92
CA SER A 177 3.84 -3.32 -0.02
C SER A 177 3.59 -4.73 -0.51
N ARG A 178 4.62 -5.39 -1.07
CA ARG A 178 4.50 -6.77 -1.54
C ARG A 178 4.08 -7.71 -0.39
N TYR A 179 4.68 -7.57 0.79
CA TYR A 179 4.30 -8.39 1.95
C TYR A 179 2.81 -8.25 2.29
N GLY A 180 2.31 -7.02 2.40
CA GLY A 180 0.90 -6.77 2.71
C GLY A 180 -0.04 -7.28 1.63
N THR A 181 0.35 -7.14 0.36
CA THR A 181 -0.37 -7.74 -0.78
C THR A 181 -0.42 -9.27 -0.65
N ALA A 182 0.69 -9.93 -0.30
CA ALA A 182 0.73 -11.37 -0.11
C ALA A 182 -0.18 -11.82 1.06
N MET A 183 -0.08 -11.15 2.21
CA MET A 183 -0.93 -11.41 3.38
C MET A 183 -2.40 -11.26 3.03
N ARG A 184 -2.79 -10.16 2.38
CA ARG A 184 -4.17 -9.89 1.98
C ARG A 184 -4.73 -10.97 1.06
N TYR A 185 -3.97 -11.44 0.06
CA TYR A 185 -4.46 -12.51 -0.81
C TYR A 185 -4.59 -13.84 -0.08
N LEU A 186 -3.69 -14.16 0.84
CA LEU A 186 -3.82 -15.36 1.66
C LEU A 186 -5.06 -15.29 2.57
N ASP A 187 -5.38 -14.13 3.14
CA ASP A 187 -6.63 -13.90 3.89
C ASP A 187 -7.87 -14.09 3.00
N ILE A 188 -7.86 -13.53 1.79
CA ILE A 188 -8.95 -13.69 0.82
C ILE A 188 -9.16 -15.16 0.47
N LEU A 189 -8.07 -15.88 0.18
CA LEU A 189 -8.11 -17.31 -0.13
C LEU A 189 -8.68 -18.12 1.04
N LYS A 190 -8.27 -17.82 2.27
CA LYS A 190 -8.78 -18.48 3.48
C LYS A 190 -10.27 -18.22 3.68
N ALA A 191 -10.72 -16.97 3.57
CA ALA A 191 -12.13 -16.62 3.66
C ALA A 191 -12.97 -17.34 2.59
N GLN A 192 -12.45 -17.44 1.36
CA GLN A 192 -13.11 -18.15 0.27
C GLN A 192 -13.19 -19.66 0.52
N ALA A 193 -12.11 -20.27 1.02
CA ALA A 193 -12.10 -21.69 1.39
C ALA A 193 -13.16 -22.00 2.45
N ILE A 194 -13.17 -21.24 3.54
CA ILE A 194 -14.13 -21.38 4.65
C ILE A 194 -15.58 -21.26 4.14
N ARG A 195 -15.86 -20.28 3.26
CA ARG A 195 -17.19 -20.09 2.67
C ARG A 195 -17.62 -21.30 1.85
N THR A 196 -16.72 -21.82 1.02
CA THR A 196 -17.00 -22.99 0.17
C THR A 196 -17.25 -24.24 1.01
N ILE A 197 -16.45 -24.48 2.07
CA ILE A 197 -16.62 -25.60 3.00
C ILE A 197 -18.01 -25.54 3.64
N ARG A 198 -18.37 -24.41 4.25
CA ARG A 198 -19.70 -24.21 4.88
C ARG A 198 -20.85 -24.43 3.90
N THR A 199 -20.69 -23.99 2.66
CA THR A 199 -21.72 -24.16 1.61
C THR A 199 -21.88 -25.63 1.22
N LYS A 200 -20.80 -26.40 1.16
CA LYS A 200 -20.84 -27.84 0.86
C LYS A 200 -21.41 -28.65 2.02
N GLU A 201 -21.10 -28.29 3.27
CA GLU A 201 -21.67 -28.93 4.47
C GLU A 201 -23.18 -28.69 4.59
N GLY A 202 -23.64 -27.45 4.37
CA GLY A 202 -25.07 -27.11 4.41
C GLY A 202 -25.90 -27.87 3.37
N LYS A 203 -25.33 -28.19 2.20
CA LYS A 203 -26.02 -28.99 1.17
C LYS A 203 -26.14 -30.47 1.56
N LYS A 204 -25.14 -31.05 2.24
CA LYS A 204 -25.19 -32.44 2.71
C LYS A 204 -26.19 -32.65 3.84
N GLY A 205 -26.43 -31.63 4.67
CA GLY A 205 -27.39 -31.70 5.78
C GLY A 205 -28.86 -31.54 5.39
N GLY A 206 -29.15 -31.08 4.16
CA GLY A 206 -30.52 -30.93 3.66
C GLY A 206 -31.11 -32.20 3.03
N GLU A 207 -30.30 -33.24 2.86
CA GLU A 207 -30.70 -34.53 2.29
C GLU A 207 -31.04 -35.53 3.41
N ILE A 208 -31.82 -35.08 4.41
CA ILE A 208 -32.42 -35.96 5.41
C ILE A 208 -33.66 -36.59 4.78
N ASP A 209 -33.45 -37.79 4.24
CA ASP A 209 -34.37 -38.91 4.08
C ASP A 209 -35.87 -38.58 4.25
N GLY A 210 -36.43 -37.92 3.24
CA GLY A 210 -37.87 -37.91 2.99
C GLY A 210 -38.31 -39.28 2.51
N VAL A 211 -38.40 -40.24 3.43
CA VAL A 211 -39.04 -41.55 3.24
C VAL A 211 -40.54 -41.34 3.06
N PHE A 212 -40.98 -40.81 1.92
CA PHE A 212 -42.32 -41.01 1.35
C PHE A 212 -42.27 -40.73 -0.17
N GLN A 213 -42.23 -41.85 -0.93
CA GLN A 213 -42.41 -42.03 -2.38
C GLN A 213 -43.79 -41.52 -2.91
N PRO A 214 -44.20 -41.77 -4.18
CA PRO A 214 -43.51 -41.94 -5.47
C PRO A 214 -44.14 -41.09 -6.61
N GLY A 215 -43.50 -41.05 -7.79
CA GLY A 215 -44.26 -41.08 -9.05
C GLY A 215 -43.80 -40.14 -10.15
N GLY A 216 -43.12 -40.71 -11.15
CA GLY A 216 -43.39 -40.38 -12.54
C GLY A 216 -42.47 -39.38 -13.25
N SER A 217 -41.71 -39.94 -14.19
CA SER A 217 -41.39 -39.42 -15.53
C SER A 217 -40.05 -38.70 -15.81
N ASN A 218 -39.30 -39.39 -16.69
CA ASN A 218 -38.42 -38.95 -17.79
C ASN A 218 -36.98 -38.48 -17.51
N PRO A 219 -35.96 -39.24 -17.98
CA PRO A 219 -34.59 -38.80 -18.07
C PRO A 219 -34.30 -38.29 -19.49
N ASN A 220 -34.06 -37.00 -19.65
CA ASN A 220 -33.23 -36.44 -20.72
C ASN A 220 -33.08 -34.95 -20.48
N THR A 221 -32.06 -34.56 -19.73
CA THR A 221 -31.58 -33.18 -19.75
C THR A 221 -30.07 -33.22 -19.53
N ASP A 222 -29.35 -32.82 -20.57
CA ASP A 222 -27.91 -32.68 -20.59
C ASP A 222 -27.45 -31.86 -19.38
N VAL A 223 -26.67 -32.50 -18.52
CA VAL A 223 -25.98 -31.84 -17.40
C VAL A 223 -24.84 -31.05 -18.00
N ALA A 224 -25.15 -29.84 -18.47
CA ALA A 224 -24.14 -28.82 -18.68
C ALA A 224 -23.44 -28.60 -17.33
N LEU A 225 -22.19 -29.06 -17.24
CA LEU A 225 -21.24 -28.71 -16.20
C LEU A 225 -21.08 -27.18 -16.22
N ALA A 226 -21.98 -26.49 -15.54
CA ALA A 226 -21.84 -25.09 -15.21
C ALA A 226 -20.55 -25.00 -14.40
N THR A 227 -19.48 -24.57 -15.07
CA THR A 227 -18.24 -24.22 -14.41
C THR A 227 -18.60 -22.99 -13.60
N SER A 228 -19.01 -23.19 -12.35
CA SER A 228 -19.26 -22.13 -11.39
C SER A 228 -17.95 -21.38 -11.21
N SER A 229 -17.73 -20.37 -12.04
CA SER A 229 -16.64 -19.43 -11.83
C SER A 229 -16.91 -18.80 -10.48
N ALA A 230 -16.09 -19.15 -9.49
CA ALA A 230 -16.17 -18.61 -8.14
C ALA A 230 -15.70 -17.15 -8.18
N SER A 231 -16.55 -16.29 -8.71
CA SER A 231 -16.34 -14.86 -8.71
C SER A 231 -16.81 -14.32 -7.36
N MET A 232 -16.04 -13.41 -6.78
CA MET A 232 -16.43 -12.72 -5.56
C MET A 232 -17.08 -11.40 -5.94
N SER A 233 -18.22 -11.08 -5.33
CA SER A 233 -18.81 -9.76 -5.50
C SER A 233 -17.80 -8.68 -5.10
N LEU A 234 -17.82 -7.55 -5.79
CA LEU A 234 -16.97 -6.40 -5.49
C LEU A 234 -17.13 -6.01 -4.00
N GLU A 235 -18.37 -6.06 -3.49
CA GLU A 235 -18.61 -5.86 -2.06
C GLU A 235 -17.95 -6.95 -1.22
N SER A 236 -17.97 -8.23 -1.59
CA SER A 236 -17.28 -9.26 -0.82
C SER A 236 -15.76 -9.11 -0.81
N LYS A 237 -15.15 -8.55 -1.86
CA LYS A 237 -13.70 -8.37 -1.96
C LYS A 237 -13.19 -7.16 -1.16
N PHE A 238 -13.96 -6.08 -1.17
CA PHE A 238 -13.60 -4.85 -0.47
C PHE A 238 -14.17 -4.79 0.94
N ALA A 239 -15.35 -5.35 1.16
CA ALA A 239 -16.00 -5.36 2.46
C ALA A 239 -15.47 -6.42 3.44
N GLY A 240 -14.16 -6.57 3.45
CA GLY A 240 -13.43 -7.20 4.54
C GLY A 240 -12.95 -6.16 5.55
N GLU A 241 -12.01 -6.57 6.40
CA GLU A 241 -11.41 -5.78 7.48
C GLU A 241 -11.05 -4.34 7.08
N MET A 242 -10.58 -4.10 5.85
CA MET A 242 -10.07 -2.78 5.44
C MET A 242 -11.15 -1.71 5.20
N PHE A 243 -12.33 -2.11 4.71
CA PHE A 243 -13.45 -1.22 4.41
C PHE A 243 -14.77 -1.83 4.91
N PRO A 244 -15.11 -1.67 6.20
CA PRO A 244 -16.35 -2.22 6.74
C PRO A 244 -17.57 -1.64 6.00
N ARG A 245 -18.54 -2.51 5.67
CA ARG A 245 -19.70 -2.17 4.81
C ARG A 245 -20.50 -0.99 5.36
N GLU A 246 -20.62 -0.96 6.67
CA GLU A 246 -21.38 0.01 7.44
C GLU A 246 -20.81 1.43 7.34
N TYR A 247 -19.54 1.59 6.93
CA TYR A 247 -18.84 2.88 6.91
C TYR A 247 -18.41 3.32 5.51
N VAL A 248 -18.77 2.58 4.46
CA VAL A 248 -18.30 2.85 3.11
C VAL A 248 -19.45 2.85 2.10
N THR A 249 -19.43 3.83 1.21
CA THR A 249 -20.37 3.92 0.07
C THR A 249 -19.61 3.75 -1.24
N ILE A 250 -20.06 2.83 -2.10
CA ILE A 250 -19.51 2.69 -3.46
C ILE A 250 -20.16 3.73 -4.37
N VAL A 251 -19.34 4.51 -5.09
CA VAL A 251 -19.77 5.58 -6.00
C VAL A 251 -19.19 5.40 -7.40
N GLN A 252 -19.89 5.92 -8.41
CA GLN A 252 -19.49 5.80 -9.81
C GLN A 252 -18.61 6.94 -10.31
N THR A 253 -18.70 8.11 -9.68
CA THR A 253 -17.97 9.32 -10.05
C THR A 253 -17.30 9.93 -8.83
N PRO A 254 -16.15 10.61 -9.01
CA PRO A 254 -15.52 11.36 -7.92
C PRO A 254 -16.47 12.41 -7.35
N PRO A 255 -16.39 12.72 -6.05
CA PRO A 255 -17.13 13.84 -5.47
C PRO A 255 -16.63 15.16 -6.06
N GLN A 256 -17.54 16.12 -6.19
CA GLN A 256 -17.18 17.48 -6.56
C GLN A 256 -16.49 18.19 -5.39
N ASP A 257 -15.61 19.14 -5.72
CA ASP A 257 -15.00 20.02 -4.72
C ASP A 257 -16.09 20.87 -4.04
N ARG A 258 -16.11 20.85 -2.71
CA ARG A 258 -17.10 21.61 -1.94
C ARG A 258 -16.61 23.04 -1.72
N PRO A 259 -17.48 24.06 -1.87
CA PRO A 259 -17.14 25.43 -1.51
C PRO A 259 -16.71 25.53 -0.03
N GLY A 260 -15.63 26.26 0.25
CA GLY A 260 -15.06 26.40 1.60
C GLY A 260 -14.25 25.20 2.09
N PHE A 261 -13.89 24.28 1.18
CA PHE A 261 -13.00 23.15 1.46
C PHE A 261 -11.79 23.17 0.54
N VAL A 262 -10.68 22.66 1.05
CA VAL A 262 -9.46 22.38 0.32
C VAL A 262 -9.37 20.89 0.03
N THR A 263 -9.26 20.52 -1.23
CA THR A 263 -9.05 19.13 -1.64
C THR A 263 -7.56 18.79 -1.66
N LEU A 264 -7.21 17.69 -0.98
CA LEU A 264 -5.86 17.14 -0.90
C LEU A 264 -5.84 15.68 -1.37
N TYR A 265 -4.72 15.26 -1.98
CA TYR A 265 -4.58 13.95 -2.63
C TYR A 265 -3.40 13.16 -2.08
N LYS A 266 -3.49 11.83 -2.09
CA LYS A 266 -2.36 10.93 -1.76
C LYS A 266 -2.40 9.69 -2.64
N GLY A 267 -1.30 9.40 -3.30
CA GLY A 267 -1.12 8.17 -4.08
C GLY A 267 -0.27 7.17 -3.31
N LYS A 268 -0.70 5.91 -3.20
CA LYS A 268 0.08 4.85 -2.53
C LYS A 268 -0.36 3.45 -2.94
N SER A 269 0.46 2.45 -2.60
CA SER A 269 0.01 1.05 -2.59
C SER A 269 -0.83 0.73 -1.35
N THR A 270 -1.73 -0.22 -1.49
CA THR A 270 -2.52 -0.79 -0.37
C THR A 270 -1.71 -1.65 0.57
N GLY A 271 -0.70 -2.36 0.06
CA GLY A 271 0.01 -3.37 0.84
C GLY A 271 0.93 -2.78 1.92
N PHE A 272 1.43 -1.55 1.74
CA PHE A 272 2.51 -1.01 2.58
C PHE A 272 2.19 -1.02 4.09
N ASP A 273 0.95 -0.67 4.43
CA ASP A 273 0.46 -0.62 5.82
C ASP A 273 -0.49 -1.77 6.16
N TYR A 274 -0.62 -2.77 5.28
CA TYR A 274 -1.41 -3.97 5.58
C TYR A 274 -0.63 -4.86 6.54
N GLN A 275 -0.79 -4.56 7.84
CA GLN A 275 -0.33 -5.38 8.95
C GLN A 275 -1.50 -5.52 9.90
N LYS A 276 -2.05 -6.73 10.07
CA LYS A 276 -3.15 -6.92 11.02
C LYS A 276 -2.75 -6.41 12.41
N PRO A 277 -3.62 -5.64 13.10
CA PRO A 277 -5.01 -5.30 12.75
C PRO A 277 -5.19 -3.92 12.06
N THR A 278 -4.14 -3.34 11.47
CA THR A 278 -4.15 -1.97 10.92
C THR A 278 -5.03 -1.88 9.67
N THR A 279 -6.26 -1.43 9.86
CA THR A 279 -7.23 -1.11 8.79
C THR A 279 -7.29 0.41 8.59
N LEU A 280 -7.73 0.87 7.41
CA LEU A 280 -7.94 2.30 7.16
C LEU A 280 -9.10 2.85 8.00
N ILE A 281 -10.19 2.09 8.10
CA ILE A 281 -11.36 2.42 8.90
C ILE A 281 -11.41 1.43 10.07
N LYS A 282 -11.35 1.96 11.30
CA LYS A 282 -11.45 1.17 12.53
C LYS A 282 -12.85 0.61 12.70
N GLU A 283 -13.02 -0.37 13.58
CA GLU A 283 -14.33 -1.01 13.86
C GLU A 283 -15.41 -0.01 14.32
N ASN A 284 -15.01 1.11 14.94
CA ASN A 284 -15.91 2.20 15.35
C ASN A 284 -16.24 3.22 14.24
N GLY A 285 -15.74 2.99 13.02
CA GLY A 285 -15.93 3.86 11.87
C GLY A 285 -15.00 5.07 11.80
N ASN A 286 -14.11 5.26 12.77
CA ASN A 286 -13.11 6.34 12.71
C ASN A 286 -11.99 5.96 11.73
N LEU A 287 -11.36 6.97 11.13
CA LEU A 287 -10.19 6.77 10.30
C LEU A 287 -8.99 6.42 11.18
N ASN A 288 -8.18 5.51 10.69
CA ASN A 288 -6.90 5.18 11.28
C ASN A 288 -5.82 6.09 10.70
N MET A 289 -5.59 7.23 11.34
CA MET A 289 -4.61 8.21 10.86
C MET A 289 -3.19 7.62 10.81
N GLN A 290 -2.84 6.61 11.62
CA GLN A 290 -1.56 5.91 11.49
C GLN A 290 -1.38 5.26 10.10
N PHE A 291 -2.44 4.71 9.53
CA PHE A 291 -2.42 4.05 8.21
C PHE A 291 -2.06 5.01 7.06
N ILE A 292 -2.27 6.31 7.26
CA ILE A 292 -1.99 7.34 6.26
C ILE A 292 -0.80 8.24 6.65
N ALA A 293 -0.13 7.94 7.76
CA ALA A 293 1.08 8.64 8.16
C ALA A 293 2.24 8.33 7.21
N THR A 294 3.20 9.25 7.15
CA THR A 294 4.51 9.08 6.51
C THR A 294 5.56 9.04 7.62
N TYR A 295 6.48 8.09 7.53
CA TYR A 295 7.57 7.97 8.50
C TYR A 295 8.56 9.14 8.40
N THR A 296 9.48 9.20 9.36
CA THR A 296 10.54 10.21 9.50
C THR A 296 11.46 10.27 8.29
N GLY A 297 12.06 11.43 8.00
CA GLY A 297 13.00 11.63 6.90
C GLY A 297 12.43 12.28 5.64
N GLY A 298 11.15 12.68 5.68
CA GLY A 298 10.55 13.45 4.61
C GLY A 298 11.11 14.87 4.51
N ASP A 299 10.58 15.65 3.59
CA ASP A 299 11.10 16.99 3.28
C ASP A 299 10.95 17.97 4.44
N PHE A 300 9.89 17.83 5.23
CA PHE A 300 9.52 18.73 6.32
C PHE A 300 9.40 18.03 7.69
N ASN A 301 9.62 16.71 7.74
CA ASN A 301 9.61 15.93 8.99
C ASN A 301 10.91 15.12 9.12
N GLY A 302 11.94 15.73 9.72
CA GLY A 302 13.18 15.01 10.01
C GLY A 302 12.93 13.84 10.95
N GLN A 303 12.53 14.11 12.19
CA GLN A 303 12.47 13.09 13.26
C GLN A 303 11.06 12.65 13.65
N ASP A 304 10.04 13.39 13.24
CA ASP A 304 8.66 13.18 13.69
C ASP A 304 7.81 12.52 12.60
N LEU A 305 6.75 11.81 13.00
CA LEU A 305 5.71 11.36 12.07
C LEU A 305 4.95 12.55 11.50
N ALA A 306 4.56 12.48 10.23
CA ALA A 306 3.77 13.53 9.59
C ALA A 306 2.84 12.97 8.52
N TRP A 307 1.85 13.76 8.10
CA TRP A 307 0.84 13.34 7.12
C TRP A 307 0.95 14.17 5.86
N TYR A 308 1.67 13.61 4.89
CA TYR A 308 1.87 14.23 3.59
C TYR A 308 0.68 14.01 2.68
N TRP A 309 0.22 15.11 2.11
CA TRP A 309 -0.76 15.17 1.04
C TRP A 309 -0.31 16.14 -0.05
N MET A 310 -0.81 15.96 -1.26
CA MET A 310 -0.50 16.76 -2.44
C MET A 310 -1.69 17.63 -2.80
N ARG A 311 -1.44 18.85 -3.30
CA ARG A 311 -2.52 19.70 -3.84
C ARG A 311 -2.94 19.25 -5.24
N GLU A 312 -2.00 18.74 -6.02
CA GLU A 312 -2.23 18.31 -7.39
C GLU A 312 -2.54 16.82 -7.46
N LYS A 313 -3.71 16.46 -8.00
CA LYS A 313 -4.08 15.06 -8.27
C LYS A 313 -3.03 14.36 -9.14
N ASP A 314 -2.48 15.06 -10.14
CA ASP A 314 -1.46 14.51 -11.05
C ASP A 314 -0.17 14.13 -10.30
N THR A 315 0.20 14.86 -9.25
CA THR A 315 1.37 14.51 -8.42
C THR A 315 1.07 13.22 -7.66
N ALA A 316 -0.11 13.10 -7.06
CA ALA A 316 -0.53 11.86 -6.38
C ALA A 316 -0.61 10.67 -7.35
N GLU A 317 -1.07 10.88 -8.57
CA GLU A 317 -1.13 9.85 -9.61
C GLU A 317 0.26 9.31 -9.97
N GLN A 318 1.30 10.14 -9.96
CA GLN A 318 2.68 9.70 -10.21
C GLN A 318 3.20 8.77 -9.10
N TYR A 319 2.93 9.08 -7.84
CA TYR A 319 3.25 8.18 -6.72
C TYR A 319 2.45 6.88 -6.78
N ARG A 320 1.19 6.92 -7.21
CA ARG A 320 0.36 5.71 -7.41
C ARG A 320 0.90 4.85 -8.54
N GLN A 321 1.23 5.44 -9.69
CA GLN A 321 1.81 4.74 -10.83
C GLN A 321 3.15 4.11 -10.45
N TRP A 322 3.96 4.82 -9.65
CA TRP A 322 5.19 4.26 -9.11
C TRP A 322 4.92 3.03 -8.24
N ALA A 323 3.91 3.12 -7.36
CA ALA A 323 3.48 2.00 -6.52
C ALA A 323 3.02 0.78 -7.33
N GLU A 324 2.31 1.01 -8.43
CA GLU A 324 1.86 -0.06 -9.34
C GLU A 324 3.04 -0.81 -10.00
N LYS A 325 4.21 -0.17 -10.14
CA LYS A 325 5.40 -0.80 -10.73
C LYS A 325 6.10 -1.73 -9.77
N TYR A 326 6.30 -1.32 -8.52
CA TYR A 326 7.03 -2.16 -7.56
C TYR A 326 6.13 -3.21 -6.90
N ASP A 327 4.80 -3.02 -6.85
CA ASP A 327 3.85 -4.00 -6.32
C ASP A 327 2.82 -4.40 -7.37
N VAL A 328 3.27 -5.20 -8.35
CA VAL A 328 2.53 -5.53 -9.57
C VAL A 328 1.21 -6.27 -9.31
N HIS A 329 1.12 -6.95 -8.17
CA HIS A 329 -0.06 -7.71 -7.76
C HIS A 329 -0.93 -6.95 -6.74
N GLY A 330 -0.41 -5.84 -6.21
CA GLY A 330 -1.09 -4.99 -5.25
C GLY A 330 -2.09 -4.05 -5.91
N GLU A 331 -3.16 -3.76 -5.19
CA GLU A 331 -4.03 -2.64 -5.54
C GLU A 331 -3.32 -1.34 -5.17
N THR A 332 -3.59 -0.27 -5.92
CA THR A 332 -3.05 1.07 -5.64
C THR A 332 -4.18 2.07 -5.54
N TRP A 333 -3.98 3.12 -4.74
CA TRP A 333 -5.02 4.09 -4.41
C TRP A 333 -4.65 5.51 -4.81
N ILE A 334 -5.65 6.27 -5.24
CA ILE A 334 -5.69 7.72 -5.04
C ILE A 334 -6.68 8.01 -3.93
N MET A 335 -6.18 8.47 -2.80
CA MET A 335 -6.98 8.98 -1.70
C MET A 335 -7.18 10.48 -1.90
N GLN A 336 -8.40 10.94 -1.67
CA GLN A 336 -8.80 12.35 -1.69
C GLN A 336 -9.45 12.67 -0.34
N ILE A 337 -9.04 13.76 0.28
CA ILE A 337 -9.75 14.33 1.44
C ILE A 337 -10.15 15.77 1.13
N GLN A 338 -11.31 16.19 1.62
CA GLN A 338 -11.71 17.59 1.61
C GLN A 338 -11.61 18.14 3.04
N VAL A 339 -10.74 19.12 3.23
CA VAL A 339 -10.45 19.74 4.54
C VAL A 339 -11.14 21.11 4.62
N PRO A 340 -11.94 21.40 5.67
CA PRO A 340 -12.57 22.71 5.82
C PRO A 340 -11.53 23.84 5.87
N GLU A 341 -11.75 24.92 5.14
CA GLU A 341 -10.89 26.12 5.20
C GLU A 341 -10.87 26.72 6.61
N THR A 342 -11.98 26.63 7.35
CA THR A 342 -12.07 27.08 8.75
C THR A 342 -11.12 26.32 9.67
N PHE A 343 -10.89 25.03 9.42
CA PHE A 343 -9.89 24.26 10.15
C PHE A 343 -8.48 24.74 9.83
N LEU A 344 -8.17 24.92 8.54
CA LEU A 344 -6.88 25.43 8.09
C LEU A 344 -6.59 26.84 8.63
N GLN A 345 -7.62 27.69 8.78
CA GLN A 345 -7.51 29.01 9.42
C GLN A 345 -7.29 28.92 10.94
N SER A 346 -7.63 27.80 11.57
CA SER A 346 -7.52 27.57 13.02
C SER A 346 -6.18 26.99 13.47
N VAL A 347 -5.29 26.67 12.53
CA VAL A 347 -3.99 26.05 12.79
C VAL A 347 -2.86 26.94 12.28
N LYS A 348 -1.68 26.81 12.87
CA LYS A 348 -0.50 27.56 12.45
C LYS A 348 0.07 26.97 11.16
N ILE A 349 -0.23 27.62 10.03
CA ILE A 349 0.29 27.25 8.71
C ILE A 349 1.55 28.04 8.40
N GLU A 350 2.66 27.35 8.13
CA GLU A 350 3.86 27.93 7.55
C GLU A 350 3.98 27.55 6.08
N ARG A 351 4.30 28.53 5.23
CA ARG A 351 4.50 28.33 3.79
C ARG A 351 5.98 28.35 3.46
N LEU A 352 6.47 27.23 2.97
CA LEU A 352 7.88 26.99 2.68
C LEU A 352 8.06 26.69 1.19
N TRP A 353 7.99 27.75 0.38
CA TRP A 353 8.26 27.67 -1.05
C TRP A 353 9.76 27.68 -1.33
N TYR A 354 10.15 27.17 -2.49
CA TYR A 354 11.54 27.18 -2.97
C TYR A 354 12.16 28.58 -2.79
N GLY A 355 13.26 28.64 -2.07
CA GLY A 355 13.90 29.86 -1.61
C GLY A 355 14.94 29.57 -0.54
N TYR A 356 15.43 30.62 0.13
CA TYR A 356 16.50 30.49 1.11
C TYR A 356 16.13 29.54 2.27
N ASP A 357 15.00 29.80 2.92
CA ASP A 357 14.52 29.02 4.07
C ASP A 357 14.20 27.57 3.68
N TRP A 358 13.57 27.34 2.52
CA TRP A 358 13.24 25.99 2.05
C TRP A 358 14.51 25.14 1.90
N LYS A 359 15.57 25.69 1.29
CA LYS A 359 16.84 24.97 1.13
C LYS A 359 17.47 24.61 2.48
N GLN A 360 17.50 25.56 3.42
CA GLN A 360 18.09 25.32 4.75
C GLN A 360 17.26 24.30 5.55
N TYR A 361 15.95 24.51 5.64
CA TYR A 361 15.10 23.66 6.46
C TYR A 361 15.01 22.22 5.92
N LEU A 362 14.88 22.06 4.61
CA LEU A 362 14.97 20.76 3.94
C LEU A 362 16.29 20.06 4.27
N TRP A 363 17.42 20.77 4.20
CA TRP A 363 18.73 20.21 4.53
C TRP A 363 18.79 19.70 5.97
N TYR A 364 18.29 20.48 6.94
CA TYR A 364 18.20 20.05 8.33
C TYR A 364 17.29 18.84 8.53
N CYS A 365 16.14 18.80 7.86
CA CYS A 365 15.21 17.67 7.89
C CYS A 365 15.85 16.39 7.34
N LYS A 366 16.48 16.46 6.16
CA LYS A 366 17.18 15.30 5.55
C LYS A 366 18.41 14.87 6.37
N LYS A 367 19.01 15.77 7.15
CA LYS A 367 20.05 15.43 8.14
C LYS A 367 19.53 14.76 9.41
N MET A 368 18.22 14.61 9.56
CA MET A 368 17.59 14.15 10.81
C MET A 368 18.01 15.00 12.01
N THR A 369 18.17 16.30 11.81
CA THR A 369 18.58 17.23 12.88
C THR A 369 17.45 17.35 13.90
N ARG A 370 17.79 17.39 15.20
CA ARG A 370 16.79 17.59 16.25
C ARG A 370 16.21 18.99 16.14
N ASN A 371 14.92 19.13 16.45
CA ASN A 371 14.25 20.43 16.42
C ASN A 371 14.91 21.46 17.36
N SER A 372 15.53 21.00 18.46
CA SER A 372 16.31 21.84 19.40
C SER A 372 17.58 22.45 18.81
N ASP A 373 18.10 21.86 17.73
CA ASP A 373 19.39 22.20 17.15
C ASP A 373 19.21 23.04 15.87
N LEU A 374 17.96 23.41 15.55
CA LEU A 374 17.64 24.27 14.42
C LEU A 374 18.04 25.73 14.70
N PRO A 375 18.50 26.47 13.67
CA PRO A 375 18.62 27.92 13.74
C PRO A 375 17.30 28.58 14.13
N GLU A 376 17.35 29.64 14.93
CA GLU A 376 16.17 30.33 15.48
C GLU A 376 15.17 30.75 14.39
N ASN A 377 15.65 31.22 13.24
CA ASN A 377 14.80 31.62 12.12
C ASN A 377 14.05 30.45 11.45
N LEU A 378 14.46 29.21 11.68
CA LEU A 378 13.83 28.00 11.14
C LEU A 378 12.96 27.26 12.18
N CYS A 379 13.09 27.57 13.47
CA CYS A 379 12.29 26.96 14.54
C CYS A 379 10.78 27.13 14.35
N LYS A 380 10.35 28.19 13.64
CA LYS A 380 8.93 28.41 13.30
C LYS A 380 8.33 27.26 12.47
N TYR A 381 9.12 26.60 11.63
CA TYR A 381 8.68 25.47 10.79
C TYR A 381 8.55 24.18 11.61
N ALA A 382 9.50 23.89 12.49
CA ALA A 382 9.42 22.73 13.38
C ALA A 382 8.27 22.81 14.41
N THR A 383 7.76 24.01 14.66
CA THR A 383 6.61 24.29 15.54
C THR A 383 5.36 24.68 14.75
N ALA A 384 5.32 24.45 13.45
CA ALA A 384 4.11 24.64 12.65
C ALA A 384 3.16 23.47 12.86
N ASP A 385 1.86 23.72 12.78
CA ASP A 385 0.84 22.67 12.75
C ASP A 385 0.72 22.07 11.35
N VAL A 386 0.89 22.92 10.33
CA VAL A 386 0.84 22.55 8.92
C VAL A 386 1.95 23.26 8.17
N ILE A 387 2.65 22.53 7.30
CA ILE A 387 3.59 23.11 6.34
C ILE A 387 3.04 22.92 4.93
N GLU A 388 2.93 24.01 4.17
CA GLU A 388 2.71 23.96 2.72
C GLU A 388 4.02 24.29 2.02
N GLY A 389 4.48 23.45 1.09
CA GLY A 389 5.76 23.72 0.42
C GLY A 389 5.98 22.92 -0.85
N HIS A 390 7.07 23.23 -1.56
CA HIS A 390 7.47 22.45 -2.73
C HIS A 390 8.10 21.12 -2.32
N ILE A 391 7.83 20.08 -3.12
CA ILE A 391 8.42 18.74 -2.95
C ILE A 391 9.84 18.74 -3.49
N CYS A 392 10.79 18.19 -2.73
CA CYS A 392 12.16 17.96 -3.17
C CYS A 392 12.27 16.63 -3.93
N LYS A 393 12.84 16.65 -5.13
CA LYS A 393 13.24 15.45 -5.86
C LYS A 393 14.76 15.26 -5.92
N ARG A 394 15.51 15.91 -5.04
CA ARG A 394 16.95 15.66 -4.93
C ARG A 394 17.20 14.47 -4.03
N HIS A 395 17.89 13.48 -4.59
CA HIS A 395 18.18 12.23 -3.89
C HIS A 395 18.68 12.49 -2.45
N PRO A 396 18.00 11.99 -1.42
CA PRO A 396 18.27 12.35 -0.03
C PRO A 396 19.57 11.76 0.53
N SER A 397 20.30 10.91 -0.21
CA SER A 397 21.70 10.59 0.14
C SER A 397 22.68 11.72 -0.21
N ILE A 398 22.27 12.68 -1.04
CA ILE A 398 23.09 13.82 -1.49
C ILE A 398 22.87 15.03 -0.58
N VAL A 399 21.61 15.36 -0.27
CA VAL A 399 21.26 16.57 0.50
C VAL A 399 22.04 16.68 1.82
N PRO A 400 22.08 15.64 2.69
CA PRO A 400 22.84 15.67 3.95
C PRO A 400 24.35 15.84 3.77
N LYS A 401 24.90 15.50 2.60
CA LYS A 401 26.34 15.61 2.30
C LYS A 401 26.74 17.01 1.83
N ILE A 402 25.77 17.87 1.50
CA ILE A 402 26.03 19.26 1.17
C ILE A 402 26.55 19.97 2.42
N LEU A 403 27.70 20.65 2.32
CA LEU A 403 28.20 21.49 3.40
C LEU A 403 27.22 22.64 3.63
N GLN A 404 26.98 23.00 4.90
CA GLN A 404 25.98 24.01 5.26
C GLN A 404 26.15 25.34 4.49
N GLN A 405 27.40 25.79 4.32
CA GLN A 405 27.74 27.01 3.57
C GLN A 405 27.44 26.92 2.07
N ASP A 406 27.37 25.71 1.51
CA ASP A 406 27.11 25.47 0.08
C ASP A 406 25.62 25.21 -0.22
N VAL A 407 24.77 25.06 0.81
CA VAL A 407 23.36 24.67 0.65
C VAL A 407 22.62 25.58 -0.32
N GLN A 408 22.85 26.88 -0.24
CA GLN A 408 22.19 27.87 -1.09
C GLN A 408 22.57 27.77 -2.57
N GLN A 409 23.81 27.36 -2.85
CA GLN A 409 24.33 27.22 -4.20
C GLN A 409 24.03 25.84 -4.80
N LYS A 410 24.13 24.78 -4.00
CA LYS A 410 24.04 23.39 -4.47
C LYS A 410 22.62 22.87 -4.60
N LEU A 411 21.68 23.36 -3.78
CA LEU A 411 20.26 23.10 -3.98
C LEU A 411 19.72 24.14 -4.96
N THR A 412 19.24 23.69 -6.11
CA THR A 412 18.75 24.56 -7.19
C THR A 412 17.25 24.40 -7.39
N GLU A 413 16.67 25.21 -8.27
CA GLU A 413 15.23 25.15 -8.56
C GLU A 413 14.87 23.84 -9.27
N ASP A 414 15.80 23.26 -10.03
CA ASP A 414 15.67 21.96 -10.69
C ASP A 414 15.53 20.80 -9.71
N ASP A 415 15.86 21.01 -8.44
CA ASP A 415 15.66 20.03 -7.36
C ASP A 415 14.21 20.00 -6.86
N CYS A 416 13.35 20.92 -7.31
CA CYS A 416 11.91 20.84 -7.07
C CYS A 416 11.27 19.80 -7.99
N LEU A 417 10.36 19.00 -7.45
CA LEU A 417 9.53 18.12 -8.27
C LEU A 417 8.60 18.98 -9.12
N VAL A 418 8.54 18.68 -10.42
CA VAL A 418 7.77 19.44 -11.41
C VAL A 418 6.96 18.45 -12.23
N PHE A 419 5.68 18.77 -12.48
CA PHE A 419 4.82 17.96 -13.35
C PHE A 419 4.04 18.80 -14.36
N GLY A 420 3.67 18.15 -15.47
CA GLY A 420 2.84 18.72 -16.52
C GLY A 420 3.48 19.95 -17.17
N ASN A 421 2.82 21.10 -17.02
CA ASN A 421 3.16 22.38 -17.65
C ASN A 421 4.39 23.10 -17.06
N GLY A 422 5.26 22.39 -16.31
CA GLY A 422 6.41 23.01 -15.65
C GLY A 422 6.12 23.58 -14.25
N ARG A 423 4.91 23.37 -13.71
CA ARG A 423 4.58 23.80 -12.35
C ARG A 423 5.22 22.88 -11.31
N LYS A 424 5.80 23.49 -10.26
CA LYS A 424 6.35 22.77 -9.11
C LYS A 424 5.21 22.11 -8.32
N SER A 425 5.37 20.83 -8.00
CA SER A 425 4.46 20.11 -7.13
C SER A 425 4.49 20.68 -5.73
N THR A 426 3.34 20.67 -5.08
CA THR A 426 3.18 21.14 -3.70
C THR A 426 2.67 20.04 -2.80
N GLN A 427 3.11 20.09 -1.55
CA GLN A 427 2.65 19.22 -0.48
C GLN A 427 2.13 20.03 0.70
N THR A 428 1.06 19.53 1.30
CA THR A 428 0.50 19.97 2.57
C THR A 428 0.80 18.88 3.59
N VAL A 429 1.54 19.24 4.63
CA VAL A 429 2.03 18.31 5.65
C VAL A 429 1.43 18.70 6.98
N PHE A 430 0.56 17.85 7.51
CA PHE A 430 0.10 18.01 8.89
C PHE A 430 1.19 17.48 9.81
N MET A 431 1.66 18.36 10.69
CA MET A 431 2.75 18.11 11.62
C MET A 431 2.12 17.72 12.95
N ASN A 432 2.63 16.67 13.59
CA ASN A 432 2.19 16.14 14.90
C ASN A 432 0.79 15.49 14.96
N TRP A 433 0.60 14.68 16.01
CA TRP A 433 -0.63 13.92 16.25
C TRP A 433 -1.82 14.78 16.66
N GLU A 434 -1.60 15.84 17.44
CA GLU A 434 -2.69 16.67 17.97
C GLU A 434 -3.48 17.36 16.84
N VAL A 435 -2.77 17.83 15.81
CA VAL A 435 -3.39 18.44 14.63
C VAL A 435 -4.21 17.40 13.85
N VAL A 436 -3.67 16.18 13.74
CA VAL A 436 -4.31 15.12 12.97
C VAL A 436 -5.49 14.48 13.70
N ASP A 437 -5.45 14.40 15.02
CA ASP A 437 -6.59 14.00 15.86
C ASP A 437 -7.76 15.00 15.74
N ARG A 438 -7.46 16.30 15.56
CA ARG A 438 -8.47 17.32 15.24
C ARG A 438 -8.96 17.23 13.79
N LEU A 439 -8.10 16.82 12.86
CA LEU A 439 -8.44 16.68 11.44
C LEU A 439 -9.34 15.47 11.17
N GLU A 440 -9.07 14.32 11.81
CA GLU A 440 -9.75 13.04 11.61
C GLU A 440 -11.29 13.16 11.54
N PRO A 441 -11.98 13.72 12.56
CA PRO A 441 -13.44 13.79 12.55
C PRO A 441 -13.97 14.75 11.46
N LEU A 442 -13.16 15.70 10.98
CA LEU A 442 -13.56 16.67 9.95
C LEU A 442 -13.48 16.07 8.54
N ILE A 443 -12.59 15.10 8.33
CA ILE A 443 -12.45 14.41 7.04
C ILE A 443 -13.28 13.13 6.97
N ARG A 444 -13.88 12.69 8.09
CA ARG A 444 -14.88 11.63 8.11
C ARG A 444 -16.10 12.01 7.28
N GLY A 445 -16.45 11.17 6.30
CA GLY A 445 -17.49 11.45 5.30
C GLY A 445 -17.03 12.38 4.18
N ASN A 446 -15.82 12.96 4.27
CA ASN A 446 -15.19 13.79 3.24
C ASN A 446 -13.96 13.10 2.62
N MET A 447 -13.79 11.80 2.87
CA MET A 447 -12.76 10.97 2.24
C MET A 447 -13.35 10.23 1.03
N TYR A 448 -12.61 10.25 -0.07
CA TYR A 448 -12.89 9.51 -1.29
C TYR A 448 -11.66 8.72 -1.72
N ILE A 449 -11.85 7.50 -2.20
CA ILE A 449 -10.74 6.61 -2.60
C ILE A 449 -11.04 6.02 -3.98
N GLU A 450 -10.13 6.28 -4.92
CA GLU A 450 -10.09 5.57 -6.20
C GLU A 450 -9.19 4.34 -6.04
N VAL A 451 -9.80 3.16 -6.12
CA VAL A 451 -9.09 1.89 -6.05
C VAL A 451 -8.76 1.42 -7.45
N HIS A 452 -7.47 1.37 -7.77
CA HIS A 452 -6.98 0.81 -9.01
C HIS A 452 -6.60 -0.65 -8.78
N LEU A 453 -7.34 -1.55 -9.41
CA LEU A 453 -7.07 -2.99 -9.32
C LEU A 453 -5.74 -3.34 -9.97
N ALA A 454 -5.05 -4.33 -9.40
CA ALA A 454 -3.80 -4.85 -9.90
C ALA A 454 -3.94 -5.34 -11.35
N SER A 455 -2.87 -5.17 -12.14
CA SER A 455 -2.82 -5.67 -13.51
C SER A 455 -2.27 -7.09 -13.51
N ALA A 456 -3.07 -8.09 -13.88
CA ALA A 456 -2.52 -9.40 -14.18
C ALA A 456 -1.70 -9.29 -15.49
N LYS A 457 -0.39 -9.12 -15.39
CA LYS A 457 0.49 -9.35 -16.54
C LYS A 457 0.62 -10.87 -16.72
N GLN A 458 0.49 -11.35 -17.95
CA GLN A 458 0.87 -12.73 -18.27
C GLN A 458 2.36 -12.91 -17.99
N ALA A 459 2.70 -13.91 -17.18
CA ALA A 459 4.06 -14.31 -16.88
C ALA A 459 4.72 -15.00 -18.08
#